data_AF-A0A0D2N442-F1
#
_entry.id   AF-A0A0D2N442-F1
#
_cell.length_a   1.000
_cell.length_b   1.000
_cell.length_c   1.000
_cell.angle_alpha   90.00
_cell.angle_beta   90.00
_cell.angle_gamma   90.00
#
_symmetry.space_group_name_H-M   'P 1'
#
loop_
_entity.id
_entity.type
_entity.pdbx_description
1 polymer ?
#
loop_
_entity_poly.entity_id
_entity_poly.type
_entity_poly.pdbx_seq_one_letter_code
_entity_poly.pdbx_strand_id
1 'polypeptide(L)'
;MSSFLDPKVKPAPPQTSSGGVPGNILMFDGVALDTRCQYCPERNIVLGLCREHSKNINLEVSDVKSVEDIRTALFEPPSDANKVCFGSDATVVAIAPYARSDHYRPVPLVVSASDKTEKGPELALWIRTLLDAYKLHEFGGSISGPIWALGSDGDSTFRSARHIICMTHHLQVVNSDMEIILRSLVGLNLYTSVEGIVGTCDPKHIFKRGFNSKLFMYSTIYILCRICNTSPKYPGLYAI
;
A
#
# COMPACT_ATOMS: atom_id res chain seq x y z
N MET A 1 -15.92 6.49 16.33
CA MET A 1 -14.45 6.46 16.42
C MET A 1 -13.89 7.58 15.58
N SER A 2 -12.98 8.40 16.12
CA SER A 2 -12.18 9.34 15.33
C SER A 2 -11.28 8.55 14.37
N SER A 3 -11.09 9.04 13.15
CA SER A 3 -10.18 8.43 12.17
C SER A 3 -8.78 8.29 12.74
N PHE A 4 -8.01 7.26 12.35
CA PHE A 4 -6.60 7.15 12.73
C PHE A 4 -5.73 8.30 12.20
N LEU A 5 -6.25 9.03 11.20
CA LEU A 5 -5.62 10.23 10.65
C LEU A 5 -6.07 11.51 11.36
N ASP A 6 -7.02 11.44 12.30
CA ASP A 6 -7.48 12.61 13.06
C ASP A 6 -6.28 13.29 13.75
N PRO A 7 -6.11 14.62 13.60
CA PRO A 7 -5.03 15.38 14.24
C PRO A 7 -4.88 15.18 15.75
N LYS A 8 -5.98 14.81 16.44
CA LYS A 8 -5.95 14.46 17.87
C LYS A 8 -5.24 13.14 18.15
N VAL A 9 -5.23 12.22 17.18
CA VAL A 9 -4.57 10.92 17.25
C VAL A 9 -3.17 10.98 16.62
N LYS A 10 -3.06 11.59 15.44
CA LYS A 10 -1.81 11.80 14.71
C LYS A 10 -1.67 13.28 14.36
N PRO A 11 -0.92 14.07 15.15
CA PRO A 11 -0.70 15.48 14.88
C PRO A 11 -0.14 15.72 13.47
N ALA A 12 -0.47 16.87 12.88
CA ALA A 12 0.10 17.28 11.60
C ALA A 12 1.64 17.24 11.64
N PRO A 13 2.30 16.86 10.53
CA PRO A 13 3.76 16.85 10.50
C PRO A 13 4.31 18.28 10.54
N PRO A 14 5.53 18.46 11.07
CA PRO A 14 6.22 19.74 10.98
C PRO A 14 6.42 20.11 9.51
N GLN A 15 6.27 21.40 9.19
CA GLN A 15 6.51 21.90 7.85
C GLN A 15 7.99 21.74 7.48
N THR A 16 8.24 21.48 6.20
CA THR A 16 9.60 21.50 5.64
C THR A 16 10.16 22.92 5.66
N SER A 17 11.48 23.07 5.45
CA SER A 17 12.12 24.39 5.31
C SER A 17 11.55 25.24 4.17
N SER A 18 10.86 24.61 3.21
CA SER A 18 10.15 25.25 2.10
C SER A 18 8.67 25.55 2.40
N GLY A 19 8.19 25.33 3.62
CA GLY A 19 6.79 25.54 4.03
C GLY A 19 5.82 24.44 3.57
N GLY A 20 6.31 23.37 2.97
CA GLY A 20 5.52 22.24 2.51
C GLY A 20 5.26 21.20 3.61
N VAL A 21 4.32 20.29 3.36
CA VAL A 21 4.05 19.13 4.22
C VAL A 21 4.89 17.95 3.72
N PRO A 22 5.68 17.26 4.57
CA PRO A 22 6.48 16.13 4.12
C PRO A 22 5.58 14.99 3.60
N GLY A 23 6.05 14.29 2.58
CA GLY A 23 5.28 13.20 1.99
C GLY A 23 5.34 11.90 2.78
N ASN A 24 4.48 10.98 2.36
CA ASN A 24 4.33 9.65 2.92
C ASN A 24 4.55 8.57 1.88
N ILE A 25 4.80 7.35 2.36
CA ILE A 25 4.69 6.12 1.58
C ILE A 25 3.38 5.43 1.94
N LEU A 26 2.64 4.99 0.91
CA LEU A 26 1.54 4.05 1.07
C LEU A 26 2.09 2.65 0.84
N MET A 27 1.92 1.75 1.79
CA MET A 27 2.44 0.39 1.76
C MET A 27 1.29 -0.60 1.85
N PHE A 28 1.34 -1.66 1.06
CA PHE A 28 0.39 -2.75 1.18
C PHE A 28 1.06 -4.12 1.12
N ASP A 29 0.57 -5.03 1.94
CA ASP A 29 1.07 -6.40 2.09
C ASP A 29 -0.07 -7.36 2.44
N GLY A 30 0.17 -8.66 2.27
CA GLY A 30 -0.76 -9.74 2.55
C GLY A 30 -0.41 -10.40 3.88
N VAL A 31 -1.41 -10.62 4.72
CA VAL A 31 -1.26 -11.36 5.97
C VAL A 31 -2.17 -12.57 5.92
N ALA A 32 -1.60 -13.77 6.11
CA ALA A 32 -2.40 -14.99 6.20
C ALA A 32 -3.41 -14.89 7.35
N LEU A 33 -4.64 -15.31 7.09
CA LEU A 33 -5.73 -15.34 8.06
C LEU A 33 -6.08 -16.77 8.42
N ASP A 34 -6.65 -16.93 9.62
CA ASP A 34 -7.44 -18.11 9.92
C ASP A 34 -8.76 -18.02 9.15
N THR A 35 -9.03 -19.00 8.29
CA THR A 35 -10.23 -19.05 7.44
C THR A 35 -11.48 -19.32 8.28
N ARG A 36 -12.02 -18.27 8.91
CA ARG A 36 -13.24 -18.34 9.73
C ARG A 36 -14.05 -17.05 9.65
N CYS A 37 -15.36 -17.19 9.79
CA CYS A 37 -16.23 -16.05 10.01
C CYS A 37 -16.24 -15.65 11.50
N GLN A 38 -16.35 -14.35 11.77
CA GLN A 38 -16.52 -13.82 13.12
C GLN A 38 -17.59 -12.73 13.13
N TYR A 39 -18.48 -12.78 14.09
CA TYR A 39 -19.45 -11.71 14.31
C TYR A 39 -18.77 -10.49 14.94
N CYS A 40 -19.05 -9.30 14.42
CA CYS A 40 -18.60 -8.02 14.94
C CYS A 40 -19.79 -7.28 15.57
N PRO A 41 -19.93 -7.29 16.92
CA PRO A 41 -21.05 -6.66 17.60
C PRO A 41 -21.12 -5.15 17.38
N GLU A 42 -19.97 -4.47 17.26
CA GLU A 42 -19.91 -3.00 17.09
C GLU A 42 -20.54 -2.51 15.78
N ARG A 43 -20.48 -3.34 14.73
CA ARG A 43 -21.02 -3.02 13.40
C ARG A 43 -22.27 -3.83 13.07
N ASN A 44 -22.61 -4.79 13.94
CA ASN A 44 -23.64 -5.78 13.69
C ASN A 44 -23.48 -6.55 12.36
N ILE A 45 -22.25 -6.92 11.99
CA ILE A 45 -21.95 -7.63 10.73
C ILE A 45 -21.10 -8.89 10.94
N VAL A 46 -21.13 -9.80 9.96
CA VAL A 46 -20.17 -10.91 9.84
C VAL A 46 -18.90 -10.46 9.12
N LEU A 47 -17.75 -10.72 9.74
CA LEU A 47 -16.41 -10.53 9.20
C LEU A 47 -15.80 -11.87 8.77
N GLY A 48 -14.71 -11.83 8.00
CA GLY A 48 -13.95 -13.02 7.61
C GLY A 48 -14.30 -13.59 6.23
N LEU A 49 -15.27 -13.00 5.53
CA LEU A 49 -15.52 -13.27 4.12
C LEU A 49 -14.59 -12.45 3.23
N CYS A 50 -14.23 -13.00 2.07
CA CYS A 50 -13.37 -12.33 1.10
C CYS A 50 -14.08 -11.13 0.44
N ARG A 51 -13.35 -10.04 0.19
CA ARG A 51 -13.86 -8.81 -0.42
C ARG A 51 -14.45 -9.05 -1.82
N GLU A 52 -13.88 -9.97 -2.57
CA GLU A 52 -14.22 -10.28 -3.96
C GLU A 52 -15.69 -10.71 -4.09
N HIS A 53 -16.16 -11.49 -3.11
CA HIS A 53 -17.48 -12.11 -3.13
C HIS A 53 -18.42 -11.58 -2.04
N SER A 54 -17.92 -10.94 -0.98
CA SER A 54 -18.76 -10.51 0.14
C SER A 54 -19.86 -9.51 -0.23
N LYS A 55 -19.72 -8.83 -1.38
CA LYS A 55 -20.73 -7.92 -1.94
C LYS A 55 -21.98 -8.63 -2.47
N ASN A 56 -21.93 -9.95 -2.64
CA ASN A 56 -23.03 -10.74 -3.20
C ASN A 56 -24.15 -10.99 -2.17
N ILE A 57 -23.91 -10.71 -0.89
CA ILE A 57 -24.88 -10.92 0.18
C ILE A 57 -24.85 -9.79 1.21
N ASN A 58 -25.95 -9.59 1.93
CA ASN A 58 -25.98 -8.73 3.11
C ASN A 58 -25.22 -9.40 4.27
N LEU A 59 -24.26 -8.68 4.85
CA LEU A 59 -23.46 -9.16 5.98
C LEU A 59 -24.04 -8.80 7.34
N GLU A 60 -25.09 -7.97 7.37
CA GLU A 60 -25.71 -7.50 8.61
C GLU A 60 -26.48 -8.62 9.33
N VAL A 61 -26.29 -8.71 10.64
CA VAL A 61 -26.93 -9.70 11.50
C VAL A 61 -28.17 -9.08 12.14
N SER A 62 -29.28 -9.02 11.38
CA SER A 62 -30.57 -8.54 11.91
C SER A 62 -31.34 -9.62 12.66
N ASP A 63 -31.21 -10.87 12.22
CA ASP A 63 -31.92 -12.02 12.75
C ASP A 63 -31.17 -13.33 12.46
N VAL A 64 -31.72 -14.46 12.90
CA VAL A 64 -31.13 -15.79 12.66
C VAL A 64 -31.13 -16.15 11.17
N LYS A 65 -32.09 -15.64 10.40
CA LYS A 65 -32.21 -15.93 8.97
C LYS A 65 -31.05 -15.28 8.21
N SER A 66 -30.65 -14.06 8.53
CA SER A 66 -29.53 -13.42 7.84
C SER A 66 -28.21 -14.18 8.05
N VAL A 67 -28.02 -14.81 9.21
CA VAL A 67 -26.89 -15.71 9.46
C VAL A 67 -26.98 -16.99 8.63
N GLU A 68 -28.17 -17.58 8.51
CA GLU A 68 -28.38 -18.77 7.69
C GLU A 68 -28.24 -18.48 6.19
N ASP A 69 -28.61 -17.30 5.73
CA ASP A 69 -28.41 -16.85 4.36
C ASP A 69 -26.90 -16.78 4.03
N ILE A 70 -26.09 -16.21 4.94
CA ILE A 70 -24.61 -16.19 4.82
C ILE A 70 -24.03 -17.59 4.82
N ARG A 71 -24.51 -18.46 5.72
CA ARG A 71 -24.09 -19.86 5.76
C ARG A 71 -24.43 -20.56 4.44
N THR A 72 -25.63 -20.37 3.91
CA THR A 72 -26.07 -21.00 2.65
C THR A 72 -25.18 -20.55 1.51
N ALA A 73 -24.98 -19.24 1.35
CA ALA A 73 -24.10 -18.64 0.36
C ALA A 73 -22.64 -19.15 0.42
N LEU A 74 -22.14 -19.49 1.62
CA LEU A 74 -20.82 -20.11 1.79
C LEU A 74 -20.72 -21.51 1.19
N PHE A 75 -21.82 -22.26 1.09
CA PHE A 75 -21.84 -23.64 0.58
C PHE A 75 -22.41 -23.76 -0.84
N GLU A 76 -22.94 -22.67 -1.41
CA GLU A 76 -23.36 -22.65 -2.82
C GLU A 76 -22.19 -23.00 -3.77
N PRO A 77 -22.48 -23.52 -4.98
CA PRO A 77 -21.46 -23.80 -5.97
C PRO A 77 -20.83 -22.50 -6.51
N PRO A 78 -19.59 -22.54 -7.06
CA PRO A 78 -18.92 -21.36 -7.62
C PRO A 78 -19.68 -20.66 -8.76
N SER A 79 -20.64 -21.35 -9.39
CA SER A 79 -21.49 -20.79 -10.44
C SER A 79 -22.65 -19.96 -9.93
N ASP A 80 -22.93 -20.00 -8.62
CA ASP A 80 -24.06 -19.27 -8.03
C ASP A 80 -23.72 -17.78 -7.86
N ALA A 81 -24.68 -16.91 -8.17
CA ALA A 81 -24.51 -15.46 -8.07
C ALA A 81 -24.36 -14.97 -6.62
N ASN A 82 -24.94 -15.69 -5.67
CA ASN A 82 -24.89 -15.38 -4.24
C ASN A 82 -23.69 -16.02 -3.54
N LYS A 83 -22.84 -16.76 -4.27
CA LYS A 83 -21.68 -17.42 -3.69
C LYS A 83 -20.79 -16.43 -2.96
N VAL A 84 -20.40 -16.78 -1.74
CA VAL A 84 -19.32 -16.12 -0.98
C VAL A 84 -18.25 -17.12 -0.55
N CYS A 85 -17.04 -16.62 -0.28
CA CYS A 85 -15.90 -17.42 0.16
C CYS A 85 -15.29 -16.83 1.45
N PHE A 86 -14.62 -17.68 2.22
CA PHE A 86 -13.79 -17.23 3.33
C PHE A 86 -12.56 -16.48 2.80
N GLY A 87 -12.13 -15.45 3.53
CA GLY A 87 -10.82 -14.85 3.34
C GLY A 87 -9.73 -15.81 3.79
N SER A 88 -8.73 -16.04 2.93
CA SER A 88 -7.52 -16.79 3.29
C SER A 88 -6.37 -15.87 3.68
N ASP A 89 -6.28 -14.69 3.07
CA ASP A 89 -5.33 -13.64 3.42
C ASP A 89 -6.07 -12.30 3.59
N ALA A 90 -5.48 -11.37 4.33
CA ALA A 90 -5.93 -9.99 4.38
C ALA A 90 -4.89 -9.09 3.72
N THR A 91 -5.33 -8.30 2.75
CA THR A 91 -4.56 -7.15 2.27
C THR A 91 -4.63 -6.06 3.33
N VAL A 92 -3.48 -5.71 3.88
CA VAL A 92 -3.32 -4.62 4.83
C VAL A 92 -2.70 -3.43 4.11
N VAL A 93 -3.32 -2.27 4.23
CA VAL A 93 -2.81 -1.01 3.68
C VAL A 93 -2.48 -0.06 4.82
N ALA A 94 -1.27 0.48 4.82
CA ALA A 94 -0.80 1.43 5.82
C ALA A 94 -0.10 2.62 5.17
N ILE A 95 -0.08 3.75 5.87
CA ILE A 95 0.67 4.95 5.47
C ILE A 95 1.74 5.25 6.49
N ALA A 96 2.98 5.45 6.05
CA ALA A 96 4.09 5.86 6.90
C ALA A 96 4.72 7.18 6.41
N PRO A 97 5.13 8.07 7.32
CA PRO A 97 5.79 9.32 6.95
C PRO A 97 7.25 9.08 6.58
N TYR A 98 7.77 9.82 5.59
CA TYR A 98 9.19 9.76 5.24
C TYR A 98 10.09 10.52 6.22
N ALA A 99 9.65 11.70 6.66
CA ALA A 99 10.50 12.67 7.33
C ALA A 99 9.86 13.16 8.64
N ARG A 100 9.66 12.24 9.59
CA ARG A 100 9.21 12.57 10.96
C ARG A 100 10.06 11.85 12.00
N SER A 101 10.45 12.57 13.05
CA SER A 101 11.14 12.02 14.22
C SER A 101 10.20 11.74 15.40
N ASP A 102 9.06 12.44 15.45
CA ASP A 102 8.11 12.46 16.57
C ASP A 102 6.96 11.44 16.41
N HIS A 103 6.51 11.19 15.18
CA HIS A 103 5.40 10.29 14.85
C HIS A 103 5.72 9.41 13.63
N TYR A 104 6.85 8.71 13.67
CA TYR A 104 7.32 7.82 12.59
C TYR A 104 6.53 6.50 12.43
N ARG A 105 5.37 6.37 13.10
CA ARG A 105 4.62 5.11 13.11
C ARG A 105 3.76 4.97 11.84
N PRO A 106 3.78 3.81 11.17
CA PRO A 106 2.79 3.49 10.15
C PRO A 106 1.38 3.52 10.73
N VAL A 107 0.43 4.07 9.96
CA VAL A 107 -0.98 4.11 10.32
C VAL A 107 -1.73 3.12 9.41
N PRO A 108 -2.34 2.06 9.96
CA PRO A 108 -3.18 1.18 9.17
C PRO A 108 -4.43 1.95 8.73
N LEU A 109 -4.73 1.88 7.44
CA LEU A 109 -5.94 2.46 6.86
C LEU A 109 -7.01 1.40 6.62
N VAL A 110 -6.60 0.26 6.06
CA VAL A 110 -7.52 -0.78 5.62
C VAL A 110 -6.93 -2.14 5.93
N VAL A 111 -7.79 -3.04 6.40
CA VAL A 111 -7.55 -4.47 6.47
C VAL A 111 -8.71 -5.12 5.74
N SER A 112 -8.44 -5.85 4.66
CA SER A 112 -9.49 -6.43 3.83
C SER A 112 -9.15 -7.87 3.45
N ALA A 113 -9.99 -8.79 3.89
CA ALA A 113 -9.87 -10.21 3.57
C ALA A 113 -10.02 -10.44 2.05
N SER A 114 -9.28 -11.41 1.54
CA SER A 114 -9.20 -11.82 0.14
C SER A 114 -9.11 -13.35 0.07
N ASP A 115 -9.72 -13.93 -0.94
CA ASP A 115 -9.56 -15.35 -1.30
C ASP A 115 -8.48 -15.58 -2.36
N LYS A 116 -7.71 -14.52 -2.71
CA LYS A 116 -6.65 -14.49 -3.73
C LYS A 116 -7.12 -14.70 -5.16
N THR A 117 -8.43 -14.63 -5.42
CA THR A 117 -8.94 -14.71 -6.79
C THR A 117 -8.66 -13.42 -7.56
N GLU A 118 -8.65 -12.27 -6.87
CA GLU A 118 -8.34 -10.94 -7.42
C GLU A 118 -7.02 -10.91 -8.20
N LYS A 119 -7.02 -10.23 -9.35
CA LYS A 119 -5.85 -10.07 -10.23
C LYS A 119 -5.26 -8.67 -10.15
N GLY A 120 -4.06 -8.53 -10.71
CA GLY A 120 -3.29 -7.28 -10.69
C GLY A 120 -4.09 -6.03 -11.10
N PRO A 121 -4.88 -6.06 -12.19
CA PRO A 121 -5.72 -4.91 -12.59
C PRO A 121 -6.83 -4.57 -11.60
N GLU A 122 -7.48 -5.56 -11.00
CA GLU A 122 -8.55 -5.37 -10.03
C GLU A 122 -8.00 -4.79 -8.73
N LEU A 123 -6.87 -5.35 -8.26
CA LEU A 123 -6.15 -4.80 -7.11
C LEU A 123 -5.63 -3.39 -7.40
N ALA A 124 -5.15 -3.11 -8.62
CA ALA A 124 -4.71 -1.77 -9.01
C ALA A 124 -5.85 -0.75 -8.90
N LEU A 125 -7.04 -1.12 -9.39
CA LEU A 125 -8.23 -0.29 -9.27
C LEU A 125 -8.59 -0.06 -7.79
N TRP A 126 -8.56 -1.11 -6.98
CA TRP A 126 -8.86 -1.02 -5.54
C TRP A 126 -7.87 -0.12 -4.78
N ILE A 127 -6.57 -0.28 -5.01
CA ILE A 127 -5.53 0.59 -4.43
C ILE A 127 -5.68 2.03 -4.93
N ARG A 128 -6.07 2.23 -6.20
CA ARG A 128 -6.32 3.55 -6.75
C ARG A 128 -7.49 4.24 -6.06
N THR A 129 -8.60 3.54 -5.83
CA THR A 129 -9.73 4.06 -5.05
C THR A 129 -9.28 4.51 -3.66
N LEU A 130 -8.39 3.76 -3.00
CA LEU A 130 -7.85 4.12 -1.70
C LEU A 130 -6.95 5.37 -1.76
N LEU A 131 -6.09 5.49 -2.78
CA LEU A 131 -5.28 6.70 -3.01
C LEU A 131 -6.16 7.94 -3.22
N ASP A 132 -7.21 7.81 -4.03
CA ASP A 132 -8.16 8.90 -4.28
C ASP A 132 -8.94 9.27 -3.01
N ALA A 133 -9.41 8.28 -2.26
CA ALA A 133 -10.06 8.49 -0.97
C ALA A 133 -9.12 9.20 0.02
N TYR A 134 -7.84 8.79 0.12
CA TYR A 134 -6.86 9.45 0.98
C TYR A 134 -6.61 10.91 0.56
N LYS A 135 -6.54 11.18 -0.75
CA LYS A 135 -6.33 12.53 -1.26
C LYS A 135 -7.50 13.46 -0.94
N LEU A 136 -8.74 12.93 -1.00
CA LEU A 136 -9.98 13.70 -0.79
C LEU A 136 -10.40 13.78 0.69
N HIS A 137 -9.90 12.88 1.54
CA HIS A 137 -10.28 12.85 2.96
C HIS A 137 -9.77 14.09 3.71
N GLU A 138 -10.61 14.66 4.58
CA GLU A 138 -10.31 15.89 5.34
C GLU A 138 -8.99 15.84 6.11
N PHE A 139 -8.67 14.68 6.70
CA PHE A 139 -7.42 14.43 7.43
C PHE A 139 -6.34 13.69 6.63
N GLY A 140 -6.60 13.45 5.35
CA GLY A 140 -5.72 12.72 4.45
C GLY A 140 -4.60 13.61 3.92
N GLY A 141 -4.48 13.71 2.59
CA GLY A 141 -3.35 14.37 1.92
C GLY A 141 -3.10 15.82 2.33
N SER A 142 -4.15 16.58 2.67
CA SER A 142 -4.07 18.00 3.06
C SER A 142 -3.38 18.22 4.40
N ILE A 143 -3.59 17.34 5.38
CA ILE A 143 -3.06 17.47 6.74
C ILE A 143 -1.89 16.51 6.96
N SER A 144 -2.07 15.24 6.59
CA SER A 144 -1.06 14.20 6.80
C SER A 144 0.08 14.25 5.78
N GLY A 145 -0.11 14.97 4.66
CA GLY A 145 0.86 15.12 3.58
C GLY A 145 0.59 14.19 2.39
N PRO A 146 1.12 14.53 1.20
CA PRO A 146 0.88 13.76 -0.02
C PRO A 146 1.51 12.36 0.03
N ILE A 147 1.04 11.45 -0.82
CA ILE A 147 1.73 10.18 -1.06
C ILE A 147 2.80 10.42 -2.13
N TRP A 148 4.05 10.10 -1.83
CA TRP A 148 5.16 10.17 -2.78
C TRP A 148 5.52 8.81 -3.34
N ALA A 149 5.28 7.73 -2.60
CA ALA A 149 5.62 6.40 -3.05
C ALA A 149 4.55 5.36 -2.71
N LEU A 150 4.50 4.32 -3.54
CA LEU A 150 3.67 3.14 -3.36
C LEU A 150 4.57 1.91 -3.18
N GLY A 151 4.58 1.37 -1.97
CA GLY A 151 5.34 0.19 -1.59
C GLY A 151 4.49 -1.07 -1.59
N SER A 152 5.03 -2.16 -2.11
CA SER A 152 4.43 -3.49 -1.96
C SER A 152 5.50 -4.56 -1.76
N ASP A 153 5.06 -5.74 -1.36
CA ASP A 153 5.91 -6.92 -1.22
C ASP A 153 6.30 -7.52 -2.61
N GLY A 154 6.81 -8.75 -2.57
CA GLY A 154 7.21 -9.49 -3.74
C GLY A 154 6.11 -10.25 -4.49
N ASP A 155 4.87 -10.31 -4.00
CA ASP A 155 3.78 -11.06 -4.61
C ASP A 155 3.51 -10.64 -6.07
N SER A 156 3.16 -11.58 -6.94
CA SER A 156 2.99 -11.32 -8.37
C SER A 156 1.80 -10.39 -8.65
N THR A 157 0.69 -10.55 -7.93
CA THR A 157 -0.50 -9.70 -8.04
C THR A 157 -0.19 -8.30 -7.55
N PHE A 158 0.51 -8.16 -6.42
CA PHE A 158 0.87 -6.85 -5.85
C PHE A 158 1.87 -6.11 -6.72
N ARG A 159 2.87 -6.82 -7.26
CA ARG A 159 3.82 -6.26 -8.23
C ARG A 159 3.13 -5.78 -9.49
N SER A 160 2.18 -6.56 -10.02
CA SER A 160 1.39 -6.19 -11.19
C SER A 160 0.57 -4.92 -10.90
N ALA A 161 -0.14 -4.88 -9.77
CA ALA A 161 -0.94 -3.72 -9.38
C ALA A 161 -0.09 -2.45 -9.23
N ARG A 162 1.04 -2.54 -8.52
CA ARG A 162 1.98 -1.41 -8.37
C ARG A 162 2.53 -0.94 -9.71
N HIS A 163 2.88 -1.86 -10.60
CA HIS A 163 3.38 -1.52 -11.94
C HIS A 163 2.32 -0.79 -12.76
N ILE A 164 1.08 -1.28 -12.78
CA ILE A 164 -0.05 -0.64 -13.46
C ILE A 164 -0.26 0.79 -12.97
N ILE A 165 -0.13 1.05 -11.67
CA ILE A 165 -0.33 2.39 -11.09
C ILE A 165 0.86 3.32 -11.38
N CYS A 166 2.09 2.84 -11.14
CA CYS A 166 3.28 3.69 -11.06
C CYS A 166 4.09 3.77 -12.36
N MET A 167 3.70 3.07 -13.43
CA MET A 167 4.40 3.09 -14.72
C MET A 167 3.56 3.70 -15.84
N THR A 168 2.79 4.74 -15.51
CA THR A 168 1.83 5.35 -16.46
C THR A 168 2.37 6.62 -17.11
N HIS A 169 3.20 7.38 -16.40
CA HIS A 169 3.71 8.66 -16.85
C HIS A 169 5.24 8.68 -16.82
N HIS A 170 5.87 8.80 -17.99
CA HIS A 170 7.29 9.09 -18.06
C HIS A 170 7.48 10.56 -17.67
N LEU A 171 8.38 10.83 -16.73
CA LEU A 171 8.71 12.20 -16.35
C LEU A 171 9.18 12.96 -17.60
N GLN A 172 8.34 13.87 -18.10
CA GLN A 172 8.71 14.78 -19.18
C GLN A 172 9.45 15.96 -18.55
N VAL A 173 10.69 16.13 -18.99
CA VAL A 173 11.66 17.02 -18.37
C VAL A 173 11.24 18.47 -18.61
N VAL A 174 10.98 19.21 -17.53
CA VAL A 174 10.72 20.65 -17.55
C VAL A 174 11.66 21.31 -16.53
N ASN A 175 12.91 21.55 -16.95
CA ASN A 175 13.88 22.48 -16.34
C ASN A 175 13.83 22.65 -14.80
N SER A 176 13.67 21.57 -14.03
CA SER A 176 13.79 21.61 -12.57
C SER A 176 15.11 20.98 -12.12
N ASP A 177 15.72 21.53 -11.07
CA ASP A 177 17.02 21.08 -10.56
C ASP A 177 17.02 19.60 -10.14
N MET A 178 15.89 19.10 -9.61
CA MET A 178 15.74 17.67 -9.27
C MET A 178 15.79 16.78 -10.50
N GLU A 179 15.18 17.19 -11.61
CA GLU A 179 15.16 16.38 -12.83
C GLU A 179 16.55 16.23 -13.45
N ILE A 180 17.38 17.27 -13.39
CA ILE A 180 18.78 17.22 -13.84
C ILE A 180 19.54 16.14 -13.05
N ILE A 181 19.35 16.12 -11.73
CA ILE A 181 19.98 15.13 -10.85
C ILE A 181 19.46 13.73 -11.19
N LEU A 182 18.15 13.54 -11.28
CA LEU A 182 17.55 12.22 -11.53
C LEU A 182 17.96 11.63 -12.89
N ARG A 183 18.07 12.47 -13.93
CA ARG A 183 18.52 12.02 -15.26
C ARG A 183 19.98 11.57 -15.28
N SER A 184 20.83 12.16 -14.44
CA SER A 184 22.24 11.76 -14.34
C SER A 184 22.42 10.34 -13.78
N LEU A 185 21.37 9.78 -13.14
CA LEU A 185 21.39 8.45 -12.56
C LEU A 185 21.05 7.39 -13.63
N VAL A 186 22.10 6.91 -14.31
CA VAL A 186 21.98 5.83 -15.30
C VAL A 186 21.30 4.60 -14.68
N GLY A 187 20.24 4.11 -15.34
CA GLY A 187 19.46 2.96 -14.89
C GLY A 187 18.33 3.29 -13.91
N LEU A 188 18.16 4.56 -13.53
CA LEU A 188 16.98 4.98 -12.78
C LEU A 188 15.74 4.93 -13.68
N ASN A 189 14.69 4.28 -13.19
CA ASN A 189 13.38 4.32 -13.83
C ASN A 189 12.74 5.70 -13.65
N LEU A 190 12.46 6.39 -14.77
CA LEU A 190 11.84 7.72 -14.79
C LEU A 190 10.32 7.68 -14.98
N TYR A 191 9.70 6.52 -14.84
CA TYR A 191 8.24 6.39 -14.86
C TYR A 191 7.65 6.53 -13.46
N THR A 192 6.49 7.19 -13.40
CA THR A 192 5.71 7.47 -12.20
C THR A 192 4.20 7.31 -12.48
N SER A 193 3.36 7.47 -11.45
CA SER A 193 1.94 7.72 -11.67
C SER A 193 1.70 9.10 -12.29
N VAL A 194 0.46 9.38 -12.72
CA VAL A 194 0.06 10.71 -13.22
C VAL A 194 0.33 11.83 -12.19
N GLU A 195 0.31 11.52 -10.90
CA GLU A 195 0.57 12.44 -9.79
C GLU A 195 2.04 12.45 -9.33
N GLY A 196 2.93 11.73 -10.02
CA GLY A 196 4.33 11.60 -9.63
C GLY A 196 4.60 10.59 -8.52
N ILE A 197 3.66 9.66 -8.23
CA ILE A 197 3.89 8.60 -7.23
C ILE A 197 4.88 7.58 -7.80
N VAL A 198 5.95 7.30 -7.05
CA VAL A 198 6.96 6.31 -7.44
C VAL A 198 6.63 4.93 -6.88
N GLY A 199 6.83 3.89 -7.69
CA GLY A 199 6.70 2.50 -7.23
C GLY A 199 7.97 2.05 -6.53
N THR A 200 7.86 1.49 -5.33
CA THR A 200 8.98 0.86 -4.62
C THR A 200 8.62 -0.56 -4.16
N CYS A 201 9.65 -1.36 -3.91
CA CYS A 201 9.49 -2.70 -3.36
C CYS A 201 10.44 -2.86 -2.18
N ASP A 202 10.01 -3.63 -1.18
CA ASP A 202 10.86 -3.88 -0.02
C ASP A 202 12.13 -4.64 -0.46
N PRO A 203 13.33 -4.04 -0.28
CA PRO A 203 14.60 -4.61 -0.71
C PRO A 203 14.82 -6.02 -0.17
N LYS A 204 14.26 -6.37 0.99
CA LYS A 204 14.39 -7.71 1.59
C LYS A 204 13.95 -8.82 0.62
N HIS A 205 12.94 -8.58 -0.23
CA HIS A 205 12.49 -9.58 -1.20
C HIS A 205 13.42 -9.69 -2.40
N ILE A 206 14.15 -8.63 -2.75
CA ILE A 206 15.21 -8.69 -3.76
C ILE A 206 16.37 -9.51 -3.20
N PHE A 207 16.82 -9.21 -1.98
CA PHE A 207 17.89 -9.95 -1.32
C PHE A 207 17.54 -11.43 -1.16
N LYS A 208 16.37 -11.76 -0.59
CA LYS A 208 15.94 -13.16 -0.44
C LYS A 208 15.92 -13.91 -1.78
N ARG A 209 15.49 -13.25 -2.87
CA ARG A 209 15.54 -13.84 -4.22
C ARG A 209 16.98 -14.03 -4.69
N GLY A 210 17.82 -13.00 -4.60
CA GLY A 210 19.23 -13.04 -5.02
C GLY A 210 20.12 -13.96 -4.18
N PHE A 211 19.75 -14.27 -2.94
CA PHE A 211 20.42 -15.29 -2.12
C PHE A 211 19.94 -16.71 -2.47
N ASN A 212 18.67 -16.88 -2.85
CA ASN A 212 18.12 -18.18 -3.25
C ASN A 212 18.41 -18.55 -4.71
N SER A 213 18.53 -17.55 -5.60
CA SER A 213 19.06 -17.72 -6.95
C SER A 213 20.55 -17.40 -6.93
N LYS A 214 21.43 -18.38 -7.10
CA LYS A 214 22.91 -18.22 -7.11
C LYS A 214 23.48 -17.27 -8.19
N LEU A 215 22.73 -16.30 -8.71
CA LEU A 215 23.15 -15.45 -9.82
C LEU A 215 22.60 -14.02 -9.70
N PHE A 216 23.52 -13.06 -9.77
CA PHE A 216 23.35 -11.62 -10.02
C PHE A 216 22.71 -10.73 -8.95
N MET A 217 23.56 -9.99 -8.22
CA MET A 217 23.17 -8.70 -7.65
C MET A 217 24.38 -7.75 -7.57
N TYR A 218 24.67 -7.03 -8.66
CA TYR A 218 25.73 -6.01 -8.67
C TYR A 218 25.30 -4.60 -9.16
N SER A 219 24.06 -4.35 -9.60
CA SER A 219 23.74 -3.02 -10.16
C SER A 219 22.74 -2.15 -9.38
N THR A 220 21.85 -2.70 -8.54
CA THR A 220 20.78 -1.87 -7.92
C THR A 220 21.14 -1.30 -6.55
N ILE A 221 22.05 -1.93 -5.79
CA ILE A 221 22.44 -1.45 -4.43
C ILE A 221 23.35 -0.21 -4.50
N TYR A 222 24.15 -0.07 -5.55
CA TYR A 222 25.18 0.97 -5.61
C TYR A 222 24.64 2.41 -5.68
N ILE A 223 23.37 2.60 -6.05
CA ILE A 223 22.78 3.94 -6.23
C ILE A 223 22.36 4.57 -4.89
N LEU A 224 21.84 3.79 -3.93
CA LEU A 224 21.50 4.30 -2.59
C LEU A 224 22.76 4.58 -1.74
N CYS A 225 23.83 3.80 -1.93
CA CYS A 225 25.05 3.95 -1.14
C CYS A 225 25.94 5.14 -1.61
N ARG A 226 25.85 5.55 -2.89
CA ARG A 226 26.62 6.69 -3.41
C ARG A 226 26.02 8.06 -3.08
N ILE A 227 24.70 8.17 -2.91
CA ILE A 227 24.05 9.45 -2.58
C ILE A 227 24.39 9.90 -1.15
N CYS A 228 24.64 8.96 -0.22
CA CYS A 228 25.10 9.29 1.14
C CYS A 228 26.58 9.68 1.21
N ASN A 229 27.42 9.33 0.22
CA ASN A 229 28.87 9.52 0.26
C ASN A 229 29.39 10.72 -0.56
N THR A 230 28.51 11.49 -1.21
CA THR A 230 28.91 12.68 -1.99
C THR A 230 28.50 14.01 -1.35
N SER A 231 27.88 13.98 -0.17
CA SER A 231 27.67 15.21 0.63
C SER A 231 28.89 15.48 1.50
N PRO A 232 29.63 16.59 1.32
CA PRO A 232 30.82 16.92 2.11
C PRO A 232 30.51 17.29 3.57
N LYS A 233 29.27 17.11 4.04
CA LYS A 233 28.83 17.51 5.39
C LYS A 233 28.85 16.42 6.45
N TYR A 234 29.03 15.13 6.10
CA TYR A 234 29.04 14.06 7.11
C TYR A 234 30.01 12.92 6.75
N PRO A 235 31.29 12.99 7.16
CA PRO A 235 32.20 11.86 7.05
C PRO A 235 31.90 10.88 8.19
N GLY A 236 31.34 9.72 7.85
CA GLY A 236 31.28 8.57 8.77
C GLY A 236 29.88 8.20 9.24
N LEU A 237 29.16 7.43 8.42
CA LEU A 237 28.29 6.38 8.92
C LEU A 237 28.66 5.09 8.22
N TYR A 238 29.39 4.23 8.93
CA TYR A 238 29.66 2.86 8.53
C TYR A 238 28.36 2.06 8.62
N ALA A 239 28.13 1.24 7.59
CA ALA A 239 27.04 0.30 7.51
C ALA A 239 27.08 -0.72 8.67
N ILE A 240 25.91 -0.99 9.25
CA ILE A 240 25.55 -2.29 9.84
C ILE A 240 24.38 -2.81 9.01
#